data_AF-A0A6M3JN46-F1
#
_entry.id   AF-A0A6M3JN46-F1
#
_cell.length_a   1.000
_cell.length_b   1.000
_cell.length_c   1.000
_cell.angle_alpha   90.00
_cell.angle_beta   90.00
_cell.angle_gamma   90.00
#
_symmetry.space_group_name_H-M   'P 1'
#
loop_
_entity.id
_entity.type
_entity.pdbx_description
1 polymer ?
#
loop_
_entity_poly.entity_id
_entity_poly.type
_entity_poly.pdbx_seq_one_letter_code
_entity_poly.pdbx_strand_id
1 'polypeptide(L)'
;MPKLVNASLSLEEREQYIQAVEDHGTILAACKAIGIPKAVIHAEMKQFGVFKRRVEEAREIGKRNMADNALAIITSYAYGATDANGEKIKTDKNQLTAAIALANAYEPGFRGTTKTESKVDHYVRVLTAVPRPKYKELPPPPKIIEVNNEPKKRSRKTKG
;
A
#
# COMPACT_ATOMS: atom_id res chain seq x y z
N MET A 1 -26.92 -3.92 -12.20
CA MET A 1 -25.67 -4.39 -11.57
C MET A 1 -25.09 -5.50 -12.44
N PRO A 2 -23.87 -5.38 -12.98
CA PRO A 2 -23.29 -6.47 -13.75
C PRO A 2 -23.10 -7.66 -12.82
N LYS A 3 -23.71 -8.80 -13.18
CA LYS A 3 -23.50 -10.07 -12.50
C LYS A 3 -22.00 -10.37 -12.58
N LEU A 4 -21.34 -10.44 -11.44
CA LEU A 4 -20.01 -11.04 -11.36
C LEU A 4 -20.19 -12.46 -11.88
N VAL A 5 -19.75 -12.68 -13.12
CA VAL A 5 -19.65 -14.02 -13.69
C VAL A 5 -18.81 -14.81 -12.70
N ASN A 6 -19.35 -15.93 -12.22
CA ASN A 6 -18.68 -16.90 -11.37
C ASN A 6 -17.53 -17.57 -12.16
N ALA A 7 -16.56 -16.78 -12.61
CA ALA A 7 -15.32 -17.29 -13.15
C ALA A 7 -14.44 -17.64 -11.95
N SER A 8 -14.58 -18.88 -11.48
CA SER A 8 -13.57 -19.46 -10.59
C SER A 8 -12.24 -19.49 -11.35
N LEU A 9 -11.18 -19.05 -10.71
CA LEU A 9 -9.86 -19.05 -11.33
C LEU A 9 -9.41 -20.49 -11.58
N SER A 10 -8.82 -20.71 -12.75
CA SER A 10 -8.12 -21.96 -13.04
C SER A 10 -6.95 -22.14 -12.08
N LEU A 11 -6.47 -23.39 -11.95
CA LEU A 11 -5.32 -23.68 -11.10
C LEU A 11 -4.06 -22.94 -11.58
N GLU A 12 -3.86 -22.82 -12.88
CA GLU A 12 -2.74 -22.08 -13.48
C GLU A 12 -2.79 -20.58 -13.12
N GLU A 13 -3.96 -19.94 -13.22
CA GLU A 13 -4.11 -18.52 -12.87
C GLU A 13 -3.88 -18.27 -11.37
N ARG A 14 -4.25 -19.22 -10.51
CA ARG A 14 -3.96 -19.15 -9.07
C ARG A 14 -2.46 -19.21 -8.80
N GLU A 15 -1.74 -20.12 -9.45
CA GLU A 15 -0.29 -20.22 -9.31
C GLU A 15 0.43 -19.00 -9.89
N GLN A 16 0.00 -18.50 -11.05
CA GLN A 16 0.52 -17.26 -11.63
C GLN A 16 0.31 -16.06 -10.70
N TYR A 17 -0.85 -15.98 -10.05
CA TYR A 17 -1.10 -14.94 -9.06
C TYR A 17 -0.21 -15.08 -7.84
N ILE A 18 -0.02 -16.30 -7.31
CA ILE A 18 0.89 -16.56 -6.18
C ILE A 18 2.30 -16.10 -6.53
N GLN A 19 2.82 -16.49 -7.70
CA GLN A 19 4.13 -16.05 -8.17
C GLN A 19 4.22 -14.52 -8.28
N ALA A 20 3.20 -13.89 -8.87
CA ALA A 20 3.16 -12.43 -8.98
C ALA A 20 3.12 -11.72 -7.61
N VAL A 21 2.54 -12.35 -6.59
CA VAL A 21 2.58 -11.84 -5.21
C VAL A 21 3.98 -12.01 -4.59
N GLU A 22 4.70 -13.08 -4.90
CA GLU A 22 6.11 -13.26 -4.50
C GLU A 22 7.03 -12.25 -5.17
N ASP A 23 6.76 -11.88 -6.42
CA ASP A 23 7.61 -10.95 -7.16
C ASP A 23 7.36 -9.49 -6.74
N HIS A 24 6.10 -9.14 -6.47
CA HIS A 24 5.68 -7.75 -6.26
C HIS A 24 5.26 -7.40 -4.83
N GLY A 25 5.14 -8.38 -3.92
CA GLY A 25 4.83 -8.19 -2.49
C GLY A 25 3.43 -7.64 -2.16
N THR A 26 2.67 -7.15 -3.16
CA THR A 26 1.36 -6.54 -2.96
C THR A 26 0.31 -7.13 -3.90
N ILE A 27 -0.89 -7.33 -3.34
CA ILE A 27 -2.06 -7.84 -4.07
C ILE A 27 -2.38 -6.97 -5.29
N LEU A 28 -2.29 -5.64 -5.15
CA LEU A 28 -2.63 -4.72 -6.22
C LEU A 28 -1.65 -4.83 -7.40
N ALA A 29 -0.35 -4.88 -7.12
CA ALA A 29 0.67 -5.02 -8.15
C ALA A 29 0.57 -6.39 -8.83
N ALA A 30 0.38 -7.46 -8.06
CA ALA A 30 0.18 -8.80 -8.59
C ALA A 30 -1.04 -8.87 -9.51
N CYS A 31 -2.20 -8.32 -9.09
CA CYS A 31 -3.41 -8.24 -9.92
C CYS A 31 -3.17 -7.50 -11.24
N LYS A 32 -2.39 -6.41 -11.20
CA LYS A 32 -2.05 -5.63 -12.39
C LYS A 32 -1.12 -6.39 -13.34
N ALA A 33 -0.18 -7.17 -12.80
CA ALA A 33 0.76 -7.96 -13.58
C ALA A 33 0.06 -9.07 -14.37
N ILE A 34 -0.89 -9.76 -13.74
CA ILE A 34 -1.63 -10.87 -14.38
C ILE A 34 -2.90 -10.42 -15.11
N GLY A 35 -3.30 -9.15 -14.98
CA GLY A 35 -4.50 -8.61 -15.62
C GLY A 35 -5.84 -9.07 -15.00
N ILE A 36 -5.81 -9.68 -13.80
CA ILE A 36 -7.01 -10.20 -13.13
C ILE A 36 -7.54 -9.15 -12.13
N PRO A 37 -8.85 -8.85 -12.13
CA PRO A 37 -9.42 -7.90 -11.20
C PRO A 37 -9.30 -8.35 -9.75
N LYS A 38 -8.92 -7.43 -8.85
CA LYS A 38 -8.81 -7.68 -7.41
C LYS A 38 -10.08 -8.30 -6.79
N ALA A 39 -11.26 -7.94 -7.29
CA ALA A 39 -12.52 -8.48 -6.81
C ALA A 39 -12.64 -10.00 -7.02
N VAL A 40 -12.12 -10.51 -8.14
CA VAL A 40 -12.12 -11.95 -8.47
C VAL A 40 -11.19 -12.69 -7.52
N ILE A 41 -9.97 -12.20 -7.31
CA ILE A 41 -9.01 -12.77 -6.36
C ILE A 41 -9.57 -12.80 -4.93
N HIS A 42 -10.22 -11.72 -4.50
CA HIS A 42 -10.83 -11.66 -3.17
C HIS A 42 -12.01 -12.63 -3.01
N ALA A 43 -12.80 -12.86 -4.06
CA ALA A 43 -13.83 -13.89 -4.06
C ALA A 43 -13.20 -15.28 -3.94
N GLU A 44 -12.14 -15.53 -4.70
CA GLU A 44 -11.43 -16.81 -4.69
C GLU A 44 -10.78 -17.12 -3.34
N MET A 45 -10.12 -16.15 -2.70
CA MET A 45 -9.54 -16.30 -1.37
C MET A 45 -10.59 -16.55 -0.27
N LYS A 46 -11.84 -16.11 -0.46
CA LYS A 46 -12.95 -16.41 0.45
C LYS A 46 -13.47 -17.83 0.24
N GLN A 47 -13.47 -18.30 -1.01
CA GLN A 47 -13.97 -19.62 -1.37
C GLN A 47 -12.96 -20.73 -1.07
N PHE A 48 -11.67 -20.48 -1.24
CA PHE A 48 -10.60 -21.48 -1.10
C PHE A 48 -9.58 -21.07 -0.03
N GLY A 49 -9.69 -21.67 1.16
CA GLY A 49 -8.81 -21.39 2.29
C GLY A 49 -7.33 -21.72 2.05
N VAL A 50 -7.05 -22.79 1.30
CA VAL A 50 -5.68 -23.18 0.91
C VAL A 50 -5.03 -22.10 0.05
N PHE A 51 -5.78 -21.58 -0.94
CA PHE A 51 -5.30 -20.50 -1.80
C PHE A 51 -5.00 -19.24 -0.99
N LYS A 52 -5.90 -18.85 -0.07
CA LYS A 52 -5.67 -17.72 0.83
C LYS A 52 -4.37 -17.86 1.62
N ARG A 53 -4.13 -19.03 2.22
CA ARG A 53 -2.92 -19.29 3.01
C ARG A 53 -1.65 -19.17 2.15
N ARG A 54 -1.65 -19.78 0.96
CA ARG A 54 -0.50 -19.69 0.05
C ARG A 54 -0.22 -18.26 -0.40
N VAL A 55 -1.27 -17.47 -0.64
CA VAL A 55 -1.12 -16.04 -0.97
C VAL A 55 -0.53 -15.24 0.19
N GLU A 56 -0.88 -15.56 1.44
CA GLU A 56 -0.30 -14.93 2.63
C GLU A 56 1.19 -15.31 2.80
N GLU A 57 1.54 -16.57 2.57
CA GLU A 57 2.94 -17.05 2.58
C GLU A 57 3.77 -16.37 1.48
N ALA A 58 3.26 -16.35 0.25
CA ALA A 58 3.85 -15.66 -0.89
C ALA A 58 4.04 -14.16 -0.62
N ARG A 59 3.11 -13.54 0.11
CA ARG A 59 3.21 -12.13 0.48
C ARG A 59 4.38 -11.87 1.42
N GLU A 60 4.66 -12.75 2.38
CA GLU A 60 5.84 -12.58 3.24
C GLU A 60 7.14 -12.72 2.46
N ILE A 61 7.19 -13.62 1.47
CA ILE A 61 8.33 -13.75 0.55
C ILE A 61 8.46 -12.47 -0.28
N GLY A 62 7.38 -11.98 -0.88
CA GLY A 62 7.43 -10.80 -1.73
C GLY A 62 7.78 -9.52 -1.00
N LYS A 63 7.46 -9.38 0.29
CA LYS A 63 7.98 -8.27 1.11
C LYS A 63 9.50 -8.29 1.22
N ARG A 64 10.11 -9.47 1.39
CA ARG A 64 11.57 -9.62 1.45
C ARG A 64 12.19 -9.29 0.10
N ASN A 65 11.64 -9.85 -0.99
CA ASN A 65 12.09 -9.53 -2.34
C ASN A 65 12.00 -8.03 -2.65
N MET A 66 10.93 -7.37 -2.20
CA MET A 66 10.79 -5.91 -2.32
C MET A 66 11.85 -5.14 -1.53
N ALA A 67 12.21 -5.59 -0.34
CA ALA A 67 13.29 -5.00 0.45
C ALA A 67 14.64 -5.19 -0.26
N ASP A 68 14.94 -6.41 -0.72
CA ASP A 68 16.19 -6.73 -1.42
C ASP A 68 16.33 -5.93 -2.72
N ASN A 69 15.25 -5.80 -3.49
CA ASN A 69 15.22 -4.96 -4.69
C ASN A 69 15.44 -3.48 -4.36
N ALA A 70 14.87 -2.99 -3.26
CA ALA A 70 15.10 -1.63 -2.81
C ALA A 70 16.56 -1.41 -2.38
N LEU A 71 17.17 -2.38 -1.69
CA LEU A 71 18.59 -2.36 -1.33
C LEU A 71 19.49 -2.38 -2.56
N ALA A 72 19.15 -3.17 -3.58
CA ALA A 72 19.87 -3.20 -4.86
C ALA A 72 19.84 -1.81 -5.54
N ILE A 73 18.69 -1.13 -5.52
CA ILE A 73 18.56 0.23 -6.06
C ILE A 73 19.43 1.21 -5.26
N ILE A 74 19.36 1.18 -3.92
CA ILE A 74 20.15 2.08 -3.07
C ILE A 74 21.65 1.86 -3.28
N THR A 75 22.10 0.61 -3.30
CA THR A 75 23.51 0.27 -3.52
C THR A 75 23.98 0.65 -4.92
N SER A 76 23.13 0.47 -5.95
CA SER A 76 23.43 0.90 -7.32
C SER A 76 23.69 2.40 -7.40
N TYR A 77 22.90 3.23 -6.71
CA TYR A 77 23.12 4.67 -6.68
C TYR A 77 24.30 5.09 -5.80
N ALA A 78 24.53 4.39 -4.67
CA ALA A 78 25.62 4.71 -3.75
C ALA A 78 27.00 4.42 -4.36
N TYR A 79 27.13 3.30 -5.08
CA TYR A 79 28.40 2.87 -5.68
C TYR A 79 28.55 3.23 -7.15
N GLY A 80 27.56 3.93 -7.73
CA GLY A 80 27.65 4.50 -9.06
C GLY A 80 27.55 3.45 -10.17
N ALA A 81 26.48 2.68 -10.16
CA ALA A 81 26.14 1.74 -11.22
C ALA A 81 26.16 2.45 -12.58
N THR A 82 26.77 1.77 -13.55
CA THR A 82 26.86 2.23 -14.93
C THR A 82 25.81 1.51 -15.77
N ASP A 83 25.25 2.22 -16.74
CA ASP A 83 24.37 1.62 -17.74
C ASP A 83 25.14 0.69 -18.69
N ALA A 84 24.44 0.08 -19.64
CA ALA A 84 25.03 -0.81 -20.64
C ALA A 84 26.09 -0.13 -21.53
N ASN A 85 26.13 1.21 -21.54
CA ASN A 85 27.09 2.02 -22.30
C ASN A 85 28.27 2.50 -21.42
N GLY A 86 28.32 2.12 -20.14
CA GLY A 86 29.36 2.54 -19.19
C GLY A 86 29.15 3.93 -18.59
N GLU A 87 28.01 4.58 -18.83
CA GLU A 87 27.69 5.88 -18.25
C GLU A 87 27.11 5.72 -16.85
N LYS A 88 27.50 6.60 -15.91
CA LYS A 88 26.93 6.59 -14.56
C LYS A 88 25.44 6.90 -14.61
N ILE A 89 24.64 6.01 -14.04
CA ILE A 89 23.19 6.18 -13.94
C ILE A 89 22.93 7.43 -13.07
N LYS A 90 22.26 8.43 -13.64
CA LYS A 90 21.83 9.62 -12.91
C LYS A 90 20.86 9.21 -11.82
N THR A 91 21.12 9.67 -10.59
CA THR A 91 20.26 9.38 -9.45
C THR A 91 18.90 10.06 -9.62
N ASP A 92 17.83 9.28 -9.74
CA ASP A 92 16.48 9.80 -9.59
C ASP A 92 16.13 9.87 -8.10
N LYS A 93 15.95 11.10 -7.60
CA LYS A 93 15.62 11.37 -6.20
C LYS A 93 14.31 10.70 -5.78
N ASN A 94 13.32 10.63 -6.65
CA ASN A 94 12.03 10.01 -6.34
C ASN A 94 12.17 8.50 -6.18
N GLN A 95 12.92 7.86 -7.08
CA GLN A 95 13.18 6.43 -7.03
C GLN A 95 14.02 6.04 -5.80
N LEU A 96 15.07 6.81 -5.49
CA LEU A 96 15.88 6.59 -4.30
C LEU A 96 15.08 6.76 -3.01
N THR A 97 14.25 7.81 -2.92
CA THR A 97 13.41 8.05 -1.73
C THR A 97 12.40 6.92 -1.53
N ALA A 98 11.78 6.44 -2.62
CA ALA A 98 10.85 5.32 -2.57
C ALA A 98 11.55 4.02 -2.14
N ALA A 99 12.75 3.74 -2.67
CA ALA A 99 13.54 2.58 -2.28
C ALA A 99 13.91 2.60 -0.78
N ILE A 100 14.39 3.74 -0.27
CA ILE A 100 14.70 3.89 1.17
C ILE A 100 13.46 3.67 2.02
N ALA A 101 12.29 4.19 1.62
CA ALA A 101 11.04 3.98 2.34
C ALA A 101 10.61 2.50 2.33
N LEU A 102 10.75 1.81 1.20
CA LEU A 102 10.40 0.39 1.05
C LEU A 102 11.32 -0.53 1.88
N ALA A 103 12.64 -0.29 1.84
CA ALA A 103 13.60 -1.02 2.67
C ALA A 103 13.28 -0.85 4.16
N ASN A 104 12.99 0.38 4.61
CA ASN A 104 12.55 0.65 5.98
C ASN A 104 11.24 -0.03 6.39
N ALA A 105 10.28 -0.15 5.46
CA ALA A 105 8.96 -0.69 5.76
C ALA A 105 8.96 -2.22 5.90
N TYR A 106 9.84 -2.91 5.16
CA TYR A 106 9.86 -4.36 5.10
C TYR A 106 11.07 -5.01 5.79
N GLU A 107 12.11 -4.23 6.08
CA GLU A 107 13.22 -4.62 6.97
C GLU A 107 13.18 -3.73 8.23
N PRO A 108 12.54 -4.18 9.33
CA PRO A 108 12.56 -3.46 10.60
C PRO A 108 13.99 -3.50 11.18
N GLY A 109 14.81 -2.55 10.74
CA GLY A 109 16.26 -2.48 10.98
C GLY A 109 16.97 -1.52 10.03
N PHE A 110 16.37 -1.18 8.89
CA PHE A 110 16.97 -0.28 7.89
C PHE A 110 16.92 1.23 8.25
N ARG A 111 16.99 1.57 9.54
CA ARG A 111 17.18 2.97 9.99
C ARG A 111 18.63 3.42 9.78
N GLY A 112 19.10 3.51 8.53
CA GLY A 112 20.36 4.19 8.22
C GLY A 112 21.58 3.75 9.06
N THR A 113 21.64 2.48 9.47
CA THR A 113 22.79 1.93 10.18
C THR A 113 23.48 0.94 9.27
N THR A 114 24.65 1.36 8.80
CA THR A 114 25.85 0.52 8.77
C THR A 114 25.66 -0.88 9.36
N LYS A 115 26.14 -1.91 8.66
CA LYS A 115 26.68 -3.09 9.33
C LYS A 115 27.79 -2.63 10.27
N THR A 116 27.45 -2.16 11.45
CA THR A 116 28.40 -1.90 12.53
C THR A 116 28.61 -3.23 13.23
N GLU A 117 29.60 -3.99 12.76
CA GLU A 117 30.36 -4.90 13.60
C GLU A 117 31.12 -4.08 14.66
N SER A 118 30.40 -3.42 15.56
CA SER A 118 30.98 -2.87 16.78
C SER A 118 29.84 -2.53 17.72
N LYS A 119 29.80 -3.20 18.88
CA LYS A 119 29.07 -2.70 20.04
C LYS A 119 29.60 -1.31 20.36
N VAL A 120 28.82 -0.28 20.08
CA VAL A 120 29.02 1.04 20.69
C VAL A 120 27.73 1.36 21.41
N ASP A 121 27.74 1.14 22.72
CA ASP A 121 26.67 1.54 23.63
C ASP A 121 26.55 3.06 23.57
N HIS A 122 25.56 3.56 22.82
CA HIS A 122 25.14 4.95 22.91
C HIS A 122 24.02 5.06 23.92
N TYR A 123 24.38 5.54 25.11
CA TYR A 123 23.45 6.01 26.13
C TYR A 123 22.63 7.19 25.55
N VAL A 124 21.51 6.88 24.91
CA VAL A 124 20.50 7.88 24.59
C VAL A 124 19.72 8.15 25.87
N ARG A 125 20.04 9.25 26.56
CA ARG A 125 19.15 9.81 27.57
C ARG A 125 17.82 10.15 26.89
N VAL A 126 16.78 9.39 27.21
CA VAL A 126 15.40 9.74 26.88
C VAL A 126 15.07 11.01 27.64
N LEU A 127 15.20 12.16 26.98
CA LEU A 127 14.57 13.38 27.45
C LEU A 127 13.07 13.14 27.35
N THR A 128 12.44 13.05 28.51
CA THR A 128 11.01 12.87 28.71
C THR A 128 10.21 13.74 27.74
N ALA A 129 9.30 13.09 27.00
CA ALA A 129 8.46 13.74 26.01
C ALA A 129 7.67 14.90 26.64
N VAL A 130 7.86 16.11 26.14
CA VAL A 130 6.95 17.23 26.43
C VAL A 130 5.56 16.82 25.93
N PRO A 131 4.54 16.70 26.79
CA PRO A 131 3.21 16.32 26.34
C PRO A 131 2.68 17.38 25.37
N ARG A 132 2.24 16.94 24.18
CA ARG A 132 1.62 17.84 23.20
C ARG A 132 0.39 18.50 23.82
N PRO A 133 0.21 19.83 23.69
CA PRO A 133 -1.00 20.48 24.18
C PRO A 133 -2.22 19.90 23.45
N LYS A 134 -3.22 19.44 24.21
CA LYS A 134 -4.50 18.99 23.67
C LYS A 134 -5.22 20.19 23.05
N TYR A 135 -5.59 20.10 21.77
CA TYR A 135 -6.46 21.09 21.14
C TYR A 135 -7.80 21.12 21.89
N LYS A 136 -8.29 22.32 22.22
CA LYS A 136 -9.66 22.49 22.74
C LYS A 136 -10.65 22.09 21.65
N GLU A 137 -11.50 21.11 21.95
CA GLU A 137 -12.63 20.77 21.09
C GLU A 137 -13.52 22.00 20.91
N LEU A 138 -13.71 22.43 19.66
CA LEU A 138 -14.68 23.47 19.34
C LEU A 138 -16.09 22.88 19.50
N PRO A 139 -17.05 23.64 20.06
CA PRO A 139 -18.41 23.15 20.19
C PRO A 139 -19.01 22.83 18.81
N PRO A 140 -19.86 21.79 18.72
CA PRO A 140 -20.50 21.45 17.46
C PRO A 140 -21.38 22.61 16.95
N PRO A 141 -21.45 22.84 15.63
CA PRO A 141 -22.32 23.88 15.08
C PRO A 141 -23.79 23.58 15.43
N PRO A 142 -24.61 24.62 15.68
CA PRO A 142 -26.01 24.42 16.00
C PRO A 142 -26.74 23.74 14.85
N LYS A 143 -27.53 22.70 15.17
CA LYS A 143 -28.43 22.04 14.22
C LYS A 143 -29.45 23.06 13.73
N ILE A 144 -29.43 23.35 12.43
CA ILE A 144 -30.50 24.09 11.76
C ILE A 144 -31.72 23.16 11.77
N ILE A 145 -32.76 23.53 12.53
CA ILE A 145 -34.06 22.87 12.47
C ILE A 145 -34.75 23.44 11.23
N GLU A 146 -34.87 22.64 10.18
CA GLU A 146 -35.72 22.99 9.03
C GLU A 146 -37.18 23.02 9.52
N VAL A 147 -37.73 24.23 9.60
CA VAL A 147 -39.15 24.44 9.85
C VAL A 147 -39.91 23.99 8.61
N ASN A 148 -40.70 22.92 8.76
CA ASN A 148 -41.66 22.45 7.77
C ASN A 148 -42.52 23.62 7.26
N ASN A 149 -42.29 24.07 6.04
CA ASN A 149 -43.26 24.90 5.31
C ASN A 149 -44.23 23.97 4.59
N GLU A 150 -45.47 23.93 5.07
CA GLU A 150 -46.60 23.24 4.45
C GLU A 150 -46.74 23.55 2.94
N PRO A 151 -47.21 22.61 2.13
CA PRO A 151 -47.40 22.83 0.70
C PRO A 151 -48.61 23.75 0.45
N LYS A 152 -48.34 24.97 -0.04
CA LYS A 152 -49.38 25.83 -0.64
C LYS A 152 -50.03 25.09 -1.83
N LYS A 153 -51.29 24.67 -1.65
CA LYS A 153 -52.20 24.20 -2.72
C LYS A 153 -52.20 25.18 -3.89
N ARG A 154 -51.68 24.78 -5.05
CA ARG A 154 -51.90 25.51 -6.31
C ARG A 154 -53.29 25.16 -6.83
N SER A 155 -54.21 26.13 -6.78
CA SER A 155 -55.50 26.03 -7.45
C SER A 155 -55.29 26.06 -8.97
N ARG A 156 -55.82 25.05 -9.66
CA ARG A 156 -55.96 25.05 -11.12
C ARG A 156 -57.02 26.10 -11.49
N LYS A 157 -56.61 27.16 -12.17
CA LYS A 157 -57.53 27.95 -13.00
C LYS A 157 -57.34 27.51 -14.45
N THR A 158 -58.35 26.81 -14.94
CA THR A 158 -58.66 26.56 -16.35
C THR A 158 -59.00 27.88 -17.04
N LYS A 159 -58.50 28.05 -18.27
CA LYS A 159 -59.02 28.94 -19.31
C LYS A 159 -58.89 28.15 -20.63
N GLY A 160 -59.91 27.98 -21.46
CA GLY A 160 -60.99 28.92 -21.76
C GLY A 160 -60.49 29.86 -22.83
#